data_AF-A0A4Z0AA30-F1
#
_entry.id   AF-A0A4Z0AA30-F1
#
_cell.length_a   1.000
_cell.length_b   1.000
_cell.length_c   1.000
_cell.angle_alpha   90.00
_cell.angle_beta   90.00
_cell.angle_gamma   90.00
#
_symmetry.space_group_name_H-M   'P 1'
#
loop_
_entity.id
_entity.type
_entity.pdbx_description
1 polymer ?
#
loop_
_entity_poly.entity_id
_entity_poly.type
_entity_poly.pdbx_seq_one_letter_code
_entity_poly.pdbx_strand_id
1 'polypeptide(L)'
;MPAGSFAGALLVTWLADFVGRKKITITSGWIWVIGSILQCAAMLVAGRVVSGISIGLVSAVVSIYQSEITEPAIRGRIVAVQQWSITWGILLQYFVEFGYSYIDGVASFRIPWGLQMIPAIVLSVGMLFFPENPRWHIDYDRYVLYCPFPTQY
;
A
#
# COMPACT_ATOMS: atom_id res chain seq x y z
N MET A 1 14.66 0.75 7.03
CA MET A 1 13.27 0.45 6.66
C MET A 1 12.84 -1.03 6.84
N PRO A 2 13.71 -2.07 6.82
CA PRO A 2 13.23 -3.46 6.86
C PRO A 2 12.58 -3.85 8.19
N ALA A 3 13.09 -3.37 9.33
CA ALA A 3 12.52 -3.67 10.64
C ALA A 3 11.07 -3.16 10.80
N GLY A 4 10.78 -1.93 10.35
CA GLY A 4 9.42 -1.38 10.37
C GLY A 4 8.48 -2.12 9.42
N SER A 5 8.97 -2.51 8.25
CA SER A 5 8.17 -3.26 7.26
C SER A 5 7.86 -4.67 7.74
N PHE A 6 8.80 -5.32 8.43
CA PHE A 6 8.61 -6.63 9.06
C PHE A 6 7.54 -6.58 10.16
N ALA A 7 7.61 -5.57 11.05
CA ALA A 7 6.60 -5.37 12.08
C ALA A 7 5.21 -5.08 11.47
N GLY A 8 5.14 -4.24 10.44
CA GLY A 8 3.90 -3.97 9.70
C GLY A 8 3.32 -5.21 9.03
N ALA A 9 4.16 -6.05 8.42
CA ALA A 9 3.73 -7.29 7.77
C ALA A 9 3.21 -8.35 8.76
N LEU A 10 3.69 -8.38 10.00
CA LEU A 10 3.15 -9.28 11.03
C LEU A 10 1.79 -8.82 11.56
N LEU A 11 1.60 -7.51 11.69
CA LEU A 11 0.33 -6.93 12.15
C LEU A 11 -0.78 -7.03 11.10
N VAL A 12 -0.41 -7.15 9.82
CA VAL A 12 -1.34 -7.10 8.70
C VAL A 12 -2.36 -8.23 8.72
N THR A 13 -1.96 -9.45 9.09
CA THR A 13 -2.84 -10.63 9.08
C THR A 13 -3.96 -10.44 10.09
N TRP A 14 -3.64 -9.99 11.29
CA TRP A 14 -4.64 -9.77 12.33
C TRP A 14 -5.51 -8.53 12.05
N LEU A 15 -4.92 -7.43 11.56
CA LEU A 15 -5.69 -6.24 11.20
C LEU A 15 -6.61 -6.48 10.00
N ALA A 16 -6.13 -7.19 8.96
CA ALA A 16 -6.87 -7.50 7.73
C ALA A 16 -8.20 -8.20 8.02
N ASP A 17 -8.19 -9.09 9.01
CA ASP A 17 -9.35 -9.88 9.43
C ASP A 17 -10.27 -9.14 10.41
N PHE A 18 -9.87 -7.98 10.96
CA PHE A 18 -10.69 -7.22 11.92
C PHE A 18 -11.24 -5.87 11.40
N VAL A 19 -10.58 -5.23 10.44
CA VAL A 19 -10.95 -3.88 9.96
C VAL A 19 -11.44 -3.89 8.51
N GLY A 20 -11.14 -4.95 7.76
CA GLY A 20 -11.46 -5.06 6.34
C GLY A 20 -10.37 -4.48 5.44
N ARG A 21 -10.13 -5.16 4.32
CA ARG A 21 -8.98 -4.95 3.42
C ARG A 21 -8.95 -3.55 2.79
N LYS A 22 -10.12 -3.01 2.42
CA LYS A 22 -10.26 -1.66 1.85
C LYS A 22 -9.87 -0.58 2.87
N LYS A 23 -10.45 -0.64 4.07
CA LYS A 23 -10.23 0.36 5.13
C LYS A 23 -8.77 0.40 5.58
N ILE A 24 -8.11 -0.75 5.71
CA ILE A 24 -6.69 -0.82 6.09
C ILE A 24 -5.78 -0.24 5.02
N THR A 25 -6.10 -0.45 3.74
CA THR A 25 -5.32 0.14 2.66
C THR A 25 -5.44 1.67 2.68
N ILE A 26 -6.63 2.21 2.95
CA ILE A 26 -6.84 3.66 3.07
C ILE A 26 -6.09 4.22 4.28
N THR A 27 -6.22 3.60 5.46
CA THR A 27 -5.55 4.09 6.68
C THR A 27 -4.03 3.96 6.60
N SER A 28 -3.51 2.86 6.05
CA SER A 28 -2.06 2.70 5.85
C SER A 28 -1.48 3.73 4.88
N GLY A 29 -2.22 4.11 3.83
CA GLY A 29 -1.81 5.21 2.94
C GLY A 29 -1.73 6.57 3.65
N TRP A 30 -2.66 6.87 4.56
CA TRP A 30 -2.56 8.09 5.39
C TRP A 30 -1.38 8.04 6.38
N ILE A 31 -1.10 6.88 6.97
CA ILE A 31 0.08 6.71 7.84
C ILE A 31 1.37 6.88 7.02
N TRP A 32 1.37 6.44 5.77
CA TRP A 32 2.51 6.64 4.86
C TRP A 32 2.75 8.14 4.59
N VAL A 33 1.68 8.91 4.34
CA VAL A 33 1.76 10.37 4.17
C VAL A 33 2.35 11.05 5.41
N ILE A 34 1.92 10.66 6.61
CA ILE A 34 2.48 11.17 7.88
C ILE A 34 3.97 10.83 7.99
N GLY A 35 4.34 9.60 7.64
CA GLY A 35 5.73 9.15 7.63
C GLY A 35 6.61 9.96 6.66
N SER A 36 6.10 10.34 5.49
CA SER A 36 6.80 11.22 4.54
C SER A 36 6.95 12.65 5.05
N ILE A 37 5.93 13.20 5.73
CA ILE A 37 5.99 14.55 6.34
C ILE A 37 7.08 14.59 7.42
N LEU A 38 7.15 13.56 8.27
CA LEU A 38 8.20 13.44 9.31
C LEU A 38 9.61 13.35 8.71
N GLN A 39 9.77 12.66 7.58
CA GLN A 39 11.05 12.60 6.86
C GLN A 39 11.43 13.97 6.29
N CYS A 40 10.45 14.75 5.80
CA CYS A 40 10.67 16.11 5.30
C CYS A 40 11.09 17.08 6.43
N ALA A 41 10.58 16.86 7.65
CA ALA A 41 10.92 17.63 8.85
C ALA A 41 12.28 17.27 9.49
N ALA A 42 13.16 16.56 8.76
CA ALA A 42 14.47 16.08 9.22
C ALA A 42 14.45 15.04 10.38
N MET A 43 13.28 14.53 10.76
CA MET A 43 13.14 13.40 11.70
C MET A 43 13.27 12.06 10.97
N LEU A 44 14.44 11.81 10.37
CA LEU A 44 14.67 10.70 9.45
C LEU A 44 14.41 9.32 10.10
N VAL A 45 14.90 9.09 11.32
CA VAL A 45 14.75 7.77 11.98
C VAL A 45 13.29 7.47 12.28
N ALA A 46 12.57 8.40 12.91
CA ALA A 46 11.16 8.24 13.25
C ALA A 46 10.29 8.09 11.98
N GLY A 47 10.51 8.96 10.98
CA GLY A 47 9.78 8.90 9.72
C GLY A 47 10.00 7.60 8.94
N ARG A 48 11.21 7.02 8.99
CA ARG A 48 11.53 5.73 8.35
C ARG A 48 10.91 4.52 9.05
N VAL A 49 10.72 4.59 10.36
CA VAL A 49 10.00 3.55 11.11
C VAL A 49 8.52 3.59 10.75
N VAL A 50 7.90 4.77 10.82
CA VAL A 50 6.48 4.97 10.51
C VAL A 50 6.18 4.58 9.05
N SER A 51 6.93 5.13 8.10
CA SER A 51 6.74 4.82 6.67
C SER A 51 7.02 3.35 6.37
N GLY A 52 7.99 2.73 7.07
CA GLY A 52 8.27 1.30 6.94
C GLY A 52 7.08 0.44 7.36
N ILE A 53 6.45 0.76 8.50
CA ILE A 53 5.25 0.05 8.98
C ILE A 53 4.11 0.19 7.95
N SER A 54 3.88 1.39 7.44
CA SER A 54 2.84 1.63 6.41
C SER A 54 3.06 0.83 5.14
N ILE A 55 4.29 0.83 4.61
CA ILE A 55 4.64 0.12 3.38
C ILE A 55 4.52 -1.40 3.57
N GLY A 56 4.93 -1.92 4.73
CA GLY A 56 4.78 -3.34 5.08
C GLY A 56 3.31 -3.77 5.15
N LEU A 57 2.46 -2.96 5.78
CA LEU A 57 1.01 -3.18 5.82
C LEU A 57 0.41 -3.15 4.41
N VAL A 58 0.64 -2.08 3.64
CA VAL A 58 -0.02 -1.89 2.35
C VAL A 58 0.38 -2.95 1.33
N SER A 59 1.66 -3.34 1.29
CA SER A 59 2.17 -4.33 0.34
C SER A 59 1.54 -5.71 0.54
N ALA A 60 1.38 -6.13 1.80
CA ALA A 60 0.75 -7.39 2.13
C ALA A 60 -0.78 -7.36 1.91
N VAL A 61 -1.49 -6.31 2.36
CA VAL A 61 -2.95 -6.20 2.15
C VAL A 61 -3.30 -6.17 0.67
N VAL A 62 -2.58 -5.40 -0.15
CA VAL A 62 -2.87 -5.27 -1.58
C VAL A 62 -2.71 -6.61 -2.30
N SER A 63 -1.68 -7.40 -1.94
CA SER A 63 -1.47 -8.73 -2.52
C SER A 63 -2.59 -9.70 -2.15
N ILE A 64 -3.06 -9.65 -0.89
CA ILE A 64 -4.21 -10.43 -0.42
C ILE A 64 -5.47 -10.01 -1.18
N TYR A 65 -5.76 -8.71 -1.25
CA TYR A 65 -6.91 -8.16 -1.97
C TYR A 65 -6.93 -8.61 -3.44
N GLN A 66 -5.79 -8.52 -4.13
CA GLN A 66 -5.65 -8.98 -5.50
C GLN A 66 -5.89 -10.48 -5.64
N SER A 67 -5.37 -11.31 -4.73
CA SER A 67 -5.55 -12.76 -4.77
C SER A 67 -7.01 -13.20 -4.60
N GLU A 68 -7.85 -12.35 -4.01
CA GLU A 68 -9.25 -12.67 -3.70
C GLU A 68 -10.23 -12.21 -4.77
N ILE A 69 -9.94 -11.10 -5.45
CA ILE A 69 -10.76 -10.61 -6.57
C ILE A 69 -10.45 -11.34 -7.88
N THR A 70 -9.38 -12.13 -7.93
CA THR A 70 -8.88 -12.75 -9.17
C THR A 70 -9.15 -14.24 -9.24
N GLU A 71 -9.47 -14.69 -10.46
CA GLU A 71 -9.71 -16.09 -10.79
C GLU A 71 -8.42 -16.93 -10.60
N PRO A 72 -8.51 -18.17 -10.06
CA PRO A 72 -7.35 -18.99 -9.73
C PRO A 72 -6.32 -19.15 -10.85
N ALA A 73 -6.77 -19.21 -12.11
CA ALA A 73 -5.92 -19.39 -13.29
C ALA A 73 -4.96 -18.21 -13.55
N ILE A 74 -5.30 -16.99 -13.14
CA ILE A 74 -4.52 -15.78 -13.46
C ILE A 74 -3.96 -15.04 -12.23
N ARG A 75 -4.20 -15.54 -11.02
CA ARG A 75 -3.71 -14.96 -9.75
C ARG A 75 -2.22 -14.61 -9.78
N GLY A 76 -1.40 -15.55 -10.23
CA GLY A 76 0.05 -15.36 -10.29
C GLY A 76 0.47 -14.22 -11.23
N ARG A 77 -0.23 -14.04 -12.35
CA ARG A 77 0.06 -12.97 -13.31
C ARG A 77 -0.27 -11.60 -12.73
N ILE A 78 -1.35 -11.48 -11.98
CA ILE A 78 -1.80 -10.19 -11.43
C ILE A 78 -0.87 -9.72 -10.30
N VAL A 79 -0.48 -10.64 -9.42
CA VAL A 79 0.53 -10.36 -8.37
C VAL A 79 1.90 -10.04 -8.99
N ALA A 80 2.28 -10.71 -10.09
CA ALA A 80 3.52 -10.39 -10.80
C ALA A 80 3.50 -8.98 -11.42
N VAL A 81 2.36 -8.54 -11.97
CA VAL A 81 2.18 -7.18 -12.49
C VAL A 81 2.29 -6.14 -11.37
N GLN A 82 1.80 -6.43 -10.17
CA GLN A 82 2.01 -5.56 -9.00
C GLN A 82 3.51 -5.37 -8.71
N GLN A 83 4.28 -6.45 -8.63
CA GLN A 83 5.73 -6.37 -8.38
C GLN A 83 6.47 -5.65 -9.51
N TRP A 84 6.10 -5.92 -10.76
CA TRP A 84 6.64 -5.22 -11.92
C TRP A 84 6.37 -3.71 -11.86
N SER A 85 5.19 -3.31 -11.39
CA SER A 85 4.83 -1.90 -11.21
C SER A 85 5.67 -1.24 -10.10
N ILE A 86 5.97 -1.97 -9.01
CA ILE A 86 6.85 -1.49 -7.94
C ILE A 86 8.27 -1.23 -8.48
N THR A 87 8.80 -2.13 -9.31
CA THR A 87 10.13 -1.94 -9.89
C THR A 87 10.22 -0.72 -10.81
N TRP A 88 9.16 -0.44 -11.59
CA TRP A 88 9.07 0.78 -12.39
C TRP A 88 9.02 2.03 -11.54
N GLY A 89 8.27 2.01 -10.44
CA GLY A 89 8.21 3.12 -9.49
C GLY A 89 9.58 3.44 -8.88
N ILE A 90 10.35 2.42 -8.48
CA ILE A 90 11.71 2.59 -7.94
C ILE A 90 12.66 3.15 -9.01
N LEU A 91 12.57 2.68 -10.25
CA LEU A 91 13.36 3.21 -11.36
C LEU A 91 13.12 4.71 -11.57
N LEU A 92 11.85 5.12 -11.64
CA LEU A 92 11.48 6.53 -11.81
C LEU A 92 11.96 7.39 -10.63
N GLN A 93 11.84 6.88 -9.41
CA GLN A 93 12.35 7.55 -8.21
C GLN A 93 13.86 7.81 -8.31
N TYR A 94 14.65 6.83 -8.75
CA TYR A 94 16.10 7.01 -8.93
C TYR A 94 16.44 8.07 -9.97
N PHE A 95 15.70 8.14 -11.09
CA PHE A 95 15.91 9.21 -12.08
C PHE A 95 15.60 10.59 -11.50
N VAL A 96 14.55 10.71 -10.69
CA VAL A 96 14.20 11.97 -10.03
C VAL A 96 15.27 12.36 -9.02
N GLU A 97 15.70 11.43 -8.15
CA GLU A 97 16.78 11.67 -7.18
C GLU A 97 18.09 12.07 -7.85
N PHE A 98 18.44 11.43 -8.97
CA PHE A 98 19.60 11.81 -9.76
C PHE A 98 19.47 13.22 -10.33
N GLY A 99 18.30 13.60 -10.86
CA GLY A 99 18.03 14.96 -11.34
C GLY A 99 18.16 16.04 -10.26
N TYR A 100 17.70 15.75 -9.04
CA TYR A 100 17.81 16.67 -7.90
C TYR A 100 19.16 16.62 -7.18
N SER A 101 20.02 15.64 -7.48
CA SER A 101 21.38 15.54 -6.94
C SER A 101 22.31 16.65 -7.45
N TYR A 102 21.96 17.34 -8.54
CA TYR A 102 22.74 18.47 -9.08
C TYR A 102 22.40 19.82 -8.45
N ILE A 103 21.39 19.86 -7.56
CA ILE A 103 20.97 21.07 -6.85
C ILE A 103 21.57 21.07 -5.45
N ASP A 104 22.45 22.03 -5.17
CA ASP A 104 22.98 22.25 -3.82
C ASP A 104 21.92 22.91 -2.93
N GLY A 105 21.50 22.20 -1.87
CA GLY A 105 20.66 22.77 -0.83
C GLY A 105 19.78 21.77 -0.07
N VAL A 106 19.13 22.27 0.99
CA VAL A 106 18.19 21.55 1.86
C VAL A 106 16.98 21.00 1.09
N ALA A 107 16.72 21.54 -0.10
CA ALA A 107 15.64 21.09 -0.99
C ALA A 107 15.95 19.74 -1.66
N SER A 108 17.22 19.41 -1.88
CA SER A 108 17.64 18.19 -2.60
C SER A 108 17.17 16.92 -1.89
N PHE A 109 17.16 16.90 -0.55
CA PHE A 109 16.63 15.77 0.20
C PHE A 109 15.12 15.84 0.41
N ARG A 110 14.52 17.04 0.54
CA ARG A 110 13.08 17.19 0.89
C ARG A 110 12.16 16.84 -0.28
N ILE A 111 12.55 17.19 -1.51
CA ILE A 111 11.71 17.00 -2.70
C ILE A 111 11.46 15.50 -2.98
N PRO A 112 12.47 14.60 -2.95
CA PRO A 112 12.25 13.16 -3.12
C PRO A 112 11.30 12.57 -2.05
N TRP A 113 11.43 12.99 -0.78
CA TRP A 113 10.56 12.54 0.30
C TRP A 113 9.11 13.03 0.12
N GLY A 114 8.94 14.25 -0.37
CA GLY A 114 7.63 14.81 -0.70
C GLY A 114 6.99 14.11 -1.91
N LEU A 115 7.78 13.76 -2.93
CA LEU A 115 7.28 13.08 -4.13
C LEU A 115 6.67 11.71 -3.78
N GLN A 116 7.22 11.00 -2.80
CA GLN A 116 6.69 9.73 -2.32
C GLN A 116 5.28 9.85 -1.71
N MET A 117 4.83 11.05 -1.31
CA MET A 117 3.45 11.26 -0.84
C MET A 117 2.42 11.12 -1.96
N ILE A 118 2.81 11.41 -3.21
CA ILE A 118 1.92 11.37 -4.37
C ILE A 118 1.34 9.96 -4.59
N PRO A 119 2.14 8.88 -4.73
CA PRO A 119 1.60 7.54 -4.89
C PRO A 119 0.80 7.08 -3.66
N ALA A 120 1.16 7.53 -2.45
CA ALA A 120 0.40 7.21 -1.24
C ALA A 120 -1.03 7.78 -1.29
N ILE A 121 -1.16 9.05 -1.68
CA ILE A 121 -2.46 9.71 -1.83
C ILE A 121 -3.26 9.10 -2.97
N VAL A 122 -2.61 8.86 -4.13
CA VAL A 122 -3.26 8.23 -5.30
C VAL A 122 -3.81 6.86 -4.93
N LEU A 123 -3.06 6.06 -4.16
CA LEU A 123 -3.51 4.74 -3.70
C LEU A 123 -4.67 4.85 -2.70
N SER A 124 -4.59 5.75 -1.72
CA SER A 124 -5.68 5.99 -0.76
C SER A 124 -6.98 6.45 -1.42
N VAL A 125 -6.89 7.36 -2.39
CA VAL A 125 -8.05 7.87 -3.13
C VAL A 125 -8.55 6.83 -4.14
N GLY A 126 -7.65 6.13 -4.82
CA GLY A 126 -7.98 5.06 -5.76
C GLY A 126 -8.79 3.95 -5.11
N MET A 127 -8.45 3.57 -3.87
CA MET A 127 -9.20 2.56 -3.12
C MET A 127 -10.63 2.97 -2.76
N LEU A 128 -10.99 4.26 -2.81
CA LEU A 128 -12.39 4.69 -2.59
C LEU A 128 -13.30 4.20 -3.71
N PHE A 129 -12.82 4.19 -4.96
CA PHE A 129 -13.56 3.76 -6.15
C PHE A 129 -13.70 2.23 -6.26
N PHE A 130 -12.84 1.46 -5.58
CA PHE A 130 -12.91 0.01 -5.62
C PHE A 130 -14.00 -0.53 -4.67
N PRO A 131 -14.77 -1.56 -5.11
CA PRO A 131 -15.75 -2.22 -4.25
C PRO A 131 -15.06 -2.94 -3.08
N GLU A 132 -15.75 -2.99 -1.95
CA GLU A 132 -15.27 -3.67 -0.75
C GLU A 132 -15.26 -5.19 -0.98
N ASN A 133 -14.28 -5.90 -0.43
CA ASN A 133 -14.11 -7.32 -0.75
C ASN A 133 -15.31 -8.16 -0.26
N PRO A 134 -15.95 -8.94 -1.14
CA PRO A 134 -17.18 -9.67 -0.82
C PRO A 134 -17.00 -10.76 0.26
N ARG A 135 -15.77 -11.25 0.50
CA ARG A 135 -15.47 -12.23 1.56
C ARG A 135 -15.52 -11.65 2.98
N TRP A 136 -15.20 -10.36 3.16
CA TRP A 136 -15.36 -9.69 4.45
C TRP A 136 -16.82 -9.72 4.93
N HIS A 137 -17.75 -9.55 4.00
CA HIS A 137 -19.19 -9.60 4.30
C HIS A 137 -19.70 -11.03 4.55
N ILE A 138 -18.99 -12.05 4.07
CA ILE A 138 -19.33 -13.46 4.27
C ILE A 138 -18.92 -13.91 5.69
N ASP A 139 -17.74 -13.51 6.19
CA ASP A 139 -17.31 -13.83 7.56
C ASP A 139 -18.09 -13.06 8.65
N TYR A 140 -18.70 -11.91 8.33
CA TYR A 140 -19.52 -11.09 9.25
C TYR A 140 -21.05 -11.29 9.09
N ASP A 141 -21.49 -12.45 8.61
CA ASP A 141 -22.91 -12.86 8.63
C ASP A 141 -23.86 -11.95 7.80
N ARG A 142 -23.41 -11.44 6.64
CA ARG A 142 -24.24 -10.66 5.71
C ARG A 142 -24.60 -11.45 4.45
N TYR A 143 -25.19 -12.63 4.63
CA TYR A 143 -25.47 -13.61 3.57
C TYR A 143 -26.61 -13.28 2.59
N VAL A 144 -27.34 -12.17 2.73
CA VAL A 144 -28.73 -12.14 2.21
C VAL A 144 -28.95 -11.44 0.86
N LEU A 145 -28.00 -10.78 0.18
CA LEU A 145 -28.42 -9.91 -0.94
C LEU A 145 -27.67 -9.85 -2.27
N TYR A 146 -26.58 -10.59 -2.50
CA TYR A 146 -25.81 -10.42 -3.75
C TYR A 146 -25.24 -11.71 -4.34
N CYS A 147 -26.07 -12.73 -4.57
CA CYS A 147 -25.64 -13.87 -5.37
C CYS A 147 -26.66 -14.20 -6.47
N PRO A 148 -26.39 -13.82 -7.74
CA PRO A 148 -26.98 -14.49 -8.90
C PRO A 148 -25.97 -15.43 -9.59
N PHE A 149 -24.75 -15.59 -9.08
CA PHE A 149 -23.74 -16.44 -9.72
C PHE A 149 -23.39 -17.64 -8.86
N PRO A 150 -23.67 -18.87 -9.34
CA PRO A 150 -23.44 -20.08 -8.56
C PRO A 150 -21.95 -20.25 -8.34
N THR A 151 -21.60 -20.51 -7.08
CA THR A 151 -20.37 -21.16 -6.65
C THR A 151 -19.96 -22.27 -7.63
N GLN A 152 -18.89 -22.05 -8.38
CA GLN A 152 -18.19 -23.09 -9.13
C GLN A 152 -16.70 -22.99 -8.76
N TYR A 153 -16.32 -23.91 -7.87
CA TYR A 153 -15.01 -24.50 -7.59
C TYR A 153 -13.77 -23.59 -7.40
#